data_AF-A0A1G8X8D9-F1
#
_entry.id   AF-A0A1G8X8D9-F1
#
_cell.length_a   1.000
_cell.length_b   1.000
_cell.length_c   1.000
_cell.angle_alpha   90.00
_cell.angle_beta   90.00
_cell.angle_gamma   90.00
#
_symmetry.space_group_name_H-M   'P 1'
#
loop_
_entity.id
_entity.type
_entity.pdbx_description
1 polymer ?
#
loop_
_entity_poly.entity_id
_entity_poly.type
_entity_poly.pdbx_seq_one_letter_code
_entity_poly.pdbx_strand_id
1 'polypeptide(L)' 'MQFVYMETGHAAQNVYLQAETMNLATVAMGAFDDAAVREVLKLSEETVPLYLMPVGRGIPGNV' A
#
# COMPACT_ATOMS: atom_id res chain seq x y z
N MET A 1 14.42 -6.37 -11.02
CA MET A 1 13.60 -6.27 -9.79
C MET A 1 13.97 -5.07 -8.91
N GLN A 2 15.26 -4.73 -8.72
CA GLN A 2 15.68 -3.65 -7.82
C GLN A 2 14.98 -2.28 -8.04
N PHE A 3 14.85 -1.84 -9.29
CA PHE A 3 14.14 -0.59 -9.61
C PHE A 3 12.63 -0.65 -9.33
N VAL A 4 12.01 -1.83 -9.47
CA VAL A 4 10.57 -2.01 -9.19
C VAL A 4 10.29 -1.70 -7.72
N TYR A 5 11.13 -2.14 -6.80
CA TYR A 5 10.97 -1.85 -5.38
C TYR A 5 11.15 -0.35 -5.07
N MET A 6 12.12 0.32 -5.71
CA MET A 6 12.31 1.76 -5.54
C MET A 6 11.12 2.56 -6.06
N GLU A 7 10.64 2.25 -7.27
CA GLU A 7 9.47 2.88 -7.87
C GLU A 7 8.19 2.63 -7.04
N THR A 8 8.03 1.42 -6.50
CA THR A 8 6.89 1.10 -5.62
C THR A 8 6.94 1.92 -4.34
N GLY A 9 8.13 2.13 -3.76
CA GLY A 9 8.32 3.05 -2.63
C GLY A 9 7.94 4.50 -2.97
N HIS A 10 8.35 4.99 -4.13
CA HIS A 10 7.98 6.34 -4.59
C HIS A 10 6.45 6.47 -4.79
N ALA A 11 5.83 5.47 -5.40
CA ALA A 11 4.37 5.43 -5.57
C ALA A 11 3.65 5.39 -4.22
N ALA A 12 4.13 4.59 -3.25
CA ALA A 12 3.58 4.55 -1.90
C ALA A 12 3.68 5.92 -1.21
N GLN A 13 4.80 6.63 -1.33
CA GLN A 13 4.95 7.97 -0.77
C GLN A 13 3.95 8.96 -1.33
N ASN A 14 3.63 8.88 -2.63
CA ASN A 14 2.58 9.72 -3.22
C ASN A 14 1.21 9.42 -2.61
N VAL A 15 0.89 8.15 -2.33
CA VAL A 15 -0.35 7.77 -1.63
C VAL A 15 -0.38 8.33 -0.21
N TYR A 16 0.73 8.29 0.54
CA TYR A 16 0.83 8.92 1.86
C TYR A 16 0.55 10.42 1.80
N LEU A 17 1.18 11.13 0.87
CA LEU A 17 1.00 12.58 0.72
C LEU A 17 -0.45 12.94 0.36
N GLN A 18 -1.12 12.15 -0.49
CA GLN A 18 -2.53 12.37 -0.83
C GLN A 18 -3.47 11.98 0.31
N ALA A 19 -3.16 10.94 1.10
CA ALA A 19 -3.94 10.62 2.27
C ALA A 19 -3.90 11.78 3.28
N GLU A 20 -2.71 12.33 3.55
CA GLU A 20 -2.52 13.46 4.46
C GLU A 20 -3.31 14.70 4.04
N THR A 21 -3.26 15.09 2.75
CA THR A 21 -4.02 16.26 2.26
C THR A 21 -5.54 16.09 2.40
N MET A 22 -6.01 14.84 2.45
CA MET A 22 -7.42 14.49 2.64
C MET A 22 -7.79 14.26 4.12
N ASN A 23 -6.88 14.52 5.08
CA ASN A 23 -7.05 14.17 6.49
C ASN A 23 -7.35 12.67 6.70
N LEU A 24 -6.71 11.83 5.89
CA LEU A 24 -6.74 10.38 5.97
C LEU A 24 -5.38 9.85 6.42
N ALA A 25 -5.38 8.66 7.01
CA ALA A 25 -4.19 7.91 7.37
C ALA A 25 -4.05 6.68 6.47
N THR A 26 -2.80 6.27 6.24
CA THR A 26 -2.46 5.03 5.54
C THR A 26 -1.18 4.44 6.12
N VAL A 27 -0.93 3.16 5.84
CA VAL A 27 0.32 2.48 6.18
C VAL A 27 0.74 1.55 5.04
N ALA A 28 1.99 1.60 4.61
CA ALA A 28 2.53 0.61 3.68
C ALA A 28 2.83 -0.70 4.43
N MET A 29 2.13 -1.77 4.08
CA MET A 29 2.35 -3.11 4.62
C MET A 29 2.96 -4.00 3.55
N GLY A 30 4.15 -4.55 3.81
CA GLY A 30 4.81 -5.53 2.93
C GLY A 30 4.75 -6.98 3.42
N ALA A 31 4.18 -7.21 4.61
CA ALA A 31 4.02 -8.55 5.19
C ALA A 31 2.54 -8.94 5.15
N PHE A 32 2.17 -9.80 4.22
CA PHE A 32 0.82 -10.35 4.05
C PHE A 32 0.92 -11.72 3.33
N ASP A 33 -0.21 -12.42 3.22
CA ASP A 33 -0.29 -13.66 2.45
C ASP A 33 -0.49 -13.34 0.97
N ASP A 34 0.59 -13.44 0.19
CA ASP A 34 0.59 -13.17 -1.25
C ASP A 34 -0.41 -14.04 -2.01
N ALA A 35 -0.57 -15.31 -1.63
CA ALA A 35 -1.47 -16.23 -2.31
C ALA A 35 -2.92 -15.82 -2.05
N ALA A 36 -3.26 -15.53 -0.80
CA ALA A 36 -4.59 -15.07 -0.43
C ALA A 36 -4.93 -13.72 -1.11
N VAL A 37 -3.99 -12.77 -1.14
CA VAL A 37 -4.19 -11.48 -1.81
C VAL A 37 -4.42 -11.66 -3.31
N ARG A 38 -3.62 -12.50 -3.97
CA ARG A 38 -3.79 -12.79 -5.40
C ARG A 38 -5.13 -13.45 -5.71
N GLU A 39 -5.59 -14.37 -4.86
CA GLU A 39 -6.89 -15.02 -5.00
C GLU A 39 -8.04 -14.01 -4.85
N VAL A 40 -8.04 -13.25 -3.75
CA VAL A 40 -9.11 -12.28 -3.44
C VAL A 40 -9.22 -11.19 -4.50
N LEU A 41 -8.07 -10.69 -4.98
CA LEU A 41 -8.02 -9.63 -5.99
C LEU A 41 -8.03 -10.17 -7.43
N LYS A 42 -8.06 -11.49 -7.63
CA LYS A 42 -8.02 -12.16 -8.95
C LYS A 42 -6.86 -11.70 -9.83
N LEU A 43 -5.67 -11.56 -9.22
CA LEU A 43 -4.47 -11.11 -9.92
C LEU A 43 -3.94 -12.20 -10.84
N SER A 44 -3.36 -11.80 -11.98
CA SER A 44 -2.66 -12.73 -12.88
C SER A 44 -1.38 -13.28 -12.22
N GLU A 45 -0.88 -14.41 -12.73
CA GLU A 45 0.42 -14.98 -12.32
C GLU A 45 1.61 -14.00 -12.52
N GLU A 46 1.46 -13.06 -13.46
CA GLU A 46 2.50 -12.07 -13.78
C GLU A 46 2.48 -10.86 -12.84
N THR A 47 1.48 -10.76 -11.95
CA THR A 47 1.32 -9.63 -11.02
C THR A 47 1.76 -10.06 -9.62
N VAL A 48 2.81 -9.42 -9.12
CA VAL A 48 3.32 -9.64 -7.75
C VAL A 48 2.87 -8.47 -6.86
N PRO A 49 2.02 -8.72 -5.84
CA PRO A 49 1.65 -7.68 -4.87
C PRO A 49 2.88 -7.32 -4.02
N LEU A 50 3.20 -6.01 -3.94
CA LEU A 50 4.36 -5.53 -3.17
C LEU A 50 3.96 -4.81 -1.89
N TYR A 51 2.89 -4.02 -1.94
CA TYR A 51 2.33 -3.34 -0.76
C TYR A 51 0.80 -3.48 -0.73
N LEU A 52 0.27 -3.57 0.48
CA LEU A 52 -1.10 -3.21 0.79
C LEU A 52 -1.10 -1.89 1.57
N MET A 53 -1.96 -0.95 1.15
CA MET A 53 -2.06 0.39 1.75
C MET A 53 -3.50 0.69 2.14
N PRO A 54 -3.97 0.26 3.33
CA PRO A 54 -5.30 0.60 3.81
C PRO A 54 -5.39 2.11 4.03
N VAL A 55 -6.45 2.73 3.50
CA VAL A 55 -6.71 4.16 3.66
C VAL A 55 -7.97 4.35 4.50
N GLY A 56 -7.89 5.19 5.52
CA GLY A 56 -9.03 5.44 6.42
C GLY A 56 -8.85 6.70 7.24
N ARG A 57 -9.81 7.00 8.12
CA ARG A 57 -9.65 8.10 9.07
C ARG A 57 -8.67 7.68 10.16
N GLY A 58 -7.66 8.52 10.42
CA GLY A 58 -6.81 8.37 11.59
C GLY A 58 -7.59 8.52 12.88
N ILE A 59 -7.09 7.94 13.97
CA ILE A 59 -7.67 8.12 15.30
C ILE A 59 -7.36 9.56 15.77
N PRO A 60 -8.36 10.39 16.09
CA PRO A 60 -8.12 11.75 16.56
C PRO A 60 -7.32 11.74 17.88
N GLY A 61 -6.26 12.54 17.97
CA GLY A 61 -5.57 12.82 19.24
C GLY A 61 -4.25 12.10 19.51
N ASN A 62 -3.76 11.27 18.59
CA ASN A 62 -2.38 10.76 18.64
C ASN A 62 -1.52 11.51 17.63
N VAL A 63 -0.75 12.48 18.12
CA VAL A 63 0.49 12.97 17.51
C VAL A 63 1.67 12.32 18.22
#